data_AF-X6NPB6-F1
#
_entry.id   AF-X6NPB6-F1
#
_cell.length_a   1.000
_cell.length_b   1.000
_cell.length_c   1.000
_cell.angle_alpha   90.00
_cell.angle_beta   90.00
_cell.angle_gamma   90.00
#
_symmetry.space_group_name_H-M   'P 1'
#
loop_
_entity.id
_entity.type
_entity.pdbx_description
1 polymer ?
#
loop_
_entity_poly.entity_id
_entity_poly.type
_entity_poly.pdbx_seq_one_letter_code
_entity_poly.pdbx_strand_id
1 'polypeptide(L)'
;MKRLASACPLFGSKAAFSLVDRIRGVASDKEMVIRQTCAEQLGGYAKYLIESTNDSKEAHELIIKELLPLLKEMLRDAVEVRQAAATSLIFVAELLTKDEVCEHVLKIVLHMAHDDTDDQKISALPVLSTFFFFFSFCCAFCVC
;
A
#
# COMPACT_ATOMS: atom_id res chain seq x y z
N MET A 1 -3.43 -4.39 -16.46
CA MET A 1 -2.36 -4.75 -15.49
C MET A 1 -2.70 -5.97 -14.62
N LYS A 2 -3.65 -6.84 -14.99
CA LYS A 2 -4.21 -7.91 -14.11
C LYS A 2 -3.24 -9.01 -13.63
N ARG A 3 -1.96 -8.95 -14.00
CA ARG A 3 -0.96 -9.99 -13.73
C ARG A 3 0.38 -9.42 -13.30
N LEU A 4 0.44 -8.18 -12.80
CA LEU A 4 1.72 -7.58 -12.41
C LEU A 4 2.42 -8.45 -11.37
N ALA A 5 1.75 -8.76 -10.25
CA ALA A 5 2.33 -9.54 -9.17
C ALA A 5 2.77 -10.94 -9.62
N SER A 6 1.92 -11.62 -10.40
CA SER A 6 2.22 -12.97 -10.90
C SER A 6 3.24 -13.00 -12.05
N ALA A 7 3.47 -11.88 -12.74
CA ALA A 7 4.46 -11.79 -13.79
C ALA A 7 5.86 -11.44 -13.28
N CYS A 8 5.99 -10.82 -12.10
CA CYS A 8 7.29 -10.44 -11.52
C CYS A 8 8.33 -11.56 -11.48
N PRO A 9 7.97 -12.82 -11.11
CA PRO A 9 8.91 -13.94 -11.15
C PRO A 9 9.50 -14.23 -12.54
N LEU A 10 8.83 -13.83 -13.63
CA LEU A 10 9.26 -14.14 -15.00
C LEU A 10 10.43 -13.27 -15.48
N PHE A 11 10.63 -12.09 -14.89
CA PHE A 11 11.68 -11.15 -15.29
C PHE A 11 12.66 -10.78 -14.17
N GLY A 12 12.39 -11.20 -12.93
CA GLY A 12 13.32 -11.09 -11.81
C GLY A 12 13.22 -9.77 -11.04
N SER A 13 13.84 -9.75 -9.85
CA SER A 13 13.78 -8.63 -8.90
C SER A 13 14.29 -7.32 -9.52
N LYS A 14 15.47 -7.32 -10.15
CA LYS A 14 16.05 -6.12 -10.78
C LYS A 14 15.10 -5.44 -11.78
N ALA A 15 14.42 -6.23 -12.62
CA ALA A 15 13.44 -5.69 -13.53
C ALA A 15 12.18 -5.22 -12.78
N ALA A 16 11.74 -5.92 -11.74
CA ALA A 16 10.64 -5.47 -10.88
C ALA A 16 10.91 -4.09 -10.27
N PHE A 17 12.09 -3.82 -9.71
CA PHE A 17 12.46 -2.49 -9.19
C PHE A 17 12.28 -1.37 -10.23
N SER A 18 12.63 -1.63 -11.49
CA SER A 18 12.50 -0.63 -12.57
C SER A 18 11.05 -0.35 -13.01
N LEU A 19 10.07 -1.13 -12.55
CA LEU A 19 8.67 -0.95 -12.94
C LEU A 19 7.95 0.17 -12.19
N VAL A 20 8.53 0.73 -11.12
CA VAL A 20 7.84 1.67 -10.23
C VAL A 20 7.29 2.90 -10.97
N ASP A 21 8.08 3.49 -11.87
CA ASP A 21 7.65 4.65 -12.67
C ASP A 21 6.51 4.29 -13.62
N ARG A 22 6.57 3.08 -14.20
CA ARG A 22 5.53 2.59 -15.09
C ARG A 22 4.24 2.30 -14.33
N ILE A 23 4.35 1.75 -13.12
CA ILE A 23 3.22 1.51 -12.21
C ILE A 23 2.55 2.84 -11.85
N ARG A 24 3.33 3.87 -11.51
CA ARG A 24 2.80 5.22 -11.24
C ARG A 24 2.02 5.77 -12.44
N GLY A 25 2.54 5.60 -13.66
CA GLY A 25 1.82 5.98 -14.87
C GLY A 25 0.48 5.25 -15.05
N VAL A 26 0.41 3.96 -14.72
CA VAL A 26 -0.85 3.17 -14.79
C VAL A 26 -1.81 3.56 -13.66
N ALA A 27 -1.30 3.90 -12.49
CA ALA A 27 -2.11 4.35 -11.36
C ALA A 27 -2.81 5.70 -11.62
N SER A 28 -2.35 6.48 -12.59
CA SER A 28 -2.99 7.73 -13.04
C SER A 28 -3.79 7.59 -14.35
N ASP A 29 -4.12 6.36 -14.76
CA ASP A 29 -4.90 6.13 -15.98
C ASP A 29 -6.28 6.79 -15.91
N LYS A 30 -6.79 7.31 -17.04
CA LYS A 30 -8.11 7.92 -17.12
C LYS A 30 -9.24 6.94 -16.77
N GLU A 31 -9.06 5.66 -17.09
CA GLU A 31 -10.06 4.62 -16.85
C GLU A 31 -9.97 4.13 -15.40
N MET A 32 -11.04 4.34 -14.63
CA MET A 32 -11.12 3.92 -13.23
C MET A 32 -10.78 2.44 -13.03
N VAL A 33 -11.27 1.56 -13.92
CA VAL A 33 -11.04 0.11 -13.84
C VAL A 33 -9.55 -0.24 -13.96
N ILE A 34 -8.77 0.56 -14.72
CA ILE A 34 -7.32 0.36 -14.84
C ILE A 34 -6.63 0.75 -13.54
N ARG A 35 -7.01 1.88 -12.94
CA ARG A 35 -6.50 2.32 -11.63
C ARG A 35 -6.86 1.34 -10.52
N GLN A 36 -8.11 0.85 -10.48
CA GLN A 36 -8.55 -0.18 -9.54
C GLN A 36 -7.71 -1.45 -9.69
N THR A 37 -7.58 -1.97 -10.92
CA THR A 37 -6.76 -3.16 -11.20
C THR A 37 -5.30 -2.92 -10.80
N CYS A 38 -4.78 -1.69 -10.97
CA CYS A 38 -3.44 -1.33 -10.53
C CYS A 38 -3.30 -1.46 -9.01
N ALA A 39 -4.21 -0.83 -8.25
CA ALA A 39 -4.24 -0.88 -6.80
C ALA A 39 -4.31 -2.33 -6.28
N GLU A 40 -5.15 -3.19 -6.88
CA GLU A 40 -5.29 -4.61 -6.50
C GLU A 40 -3.98 -5.40 -6.62
N GLN A 41 -3.04 -4.97 -7.46
CA GLN A 41 -1.78 -5.68 -7.68
C GLN A 41 -0.63 -5.20 -6.80
N LEU A 42 -0.76 -4.05 -6.15
CA LEU A 42 0.35 -3.40 -5.44
C LEU A 42 0.82 -4.20 -4.22
N GLY A 43 -0.07 -4.81 -3.45
CA GLY A 43 0.32 -5.67 -2.32
C GLY A 43 1.13 -6.90 -2.77
N GLY A 44 0.70 -7.56 -3.85
CA GLY A 44 1.43 -8.72 -4.40
C GLY A 44 2.77 -8.33 -5.03
N TYR A 45 2.86 -7.15 -5.63
CA TYR A 45 4.12 -6.59 -6.14
C TYR A 45 5.11 -6.31 -4.98
N ALA A 46 4.65 -5.68 -3.90
CA ALA A 46 5.48 -5.46 -2.71
C ALA A 46 5.98 -6.76 -2.10
N LYS A 47 5.10 -7.76 -1.95
CA LYS A 47 5.45 -9.10 -1.45
C LYS A 47 6.56 -9.73 -2.28
N TYR A 48 6.45 -9.68 -3.60
CA TYR A 48 7.49 -10.20 -4.48
C TYR A 48 8.84 -9.51 -4.28
N LEU A 49 8.88 -8.18 -4.13
CA LEU A 49 10.13 -7.44 -3.90
C LEU A 49 10.82 -7.88 -2.59
N ILE A 50 10.04 -8.03 -1.51
CA ILE A 50 10.54 -8.50 -0.21
C ILE A 50 11.07 -9.94 -0.32
N GLU A 51 10.26 -10.87 -0.82
CA GLU A 51 10.64 -12.28 -0.91
C GLU A 51 11.83 -12.51 -1.85
N SER A 52 11.83 -11.87 -3.03
CA SER A 52 12.88 -12.06 -4.04
C SER A 52 14.22 -11.43 -3.67
N THR A 53 14.25 -10.54 -2.67
CA THR A 53 15.48 -9.90 -2.18
C THR A 53 15.90 -10.35 -0.78
N ASN A 54 15.21 -11.36 -0.22
CA ASN A 54 15.40 -11.81 1.16
C ASN A 54 15.29 -10.65 2.17
N ASP A 55 14.18 -9.90 2.10
CA ASP A 55 13.86 -8.83 3.07
C ASP A 55 14.92 -7.72 3.09
N SER A 56 15.36 -7.31 1.89
CA SER A 56 16.44 -6.32 1.76
C SER A 56 15.99 -4.90 2.09
N LYS A 57 16.92 -4.11 2.65
CA LYS A 57 16.72 -2.68 2.90
C LYS A 57 16.27 -1.90 1.65
N GLU A 58 16.75 -2.29 0.47
CA GLU A 58 16.39 -1.65 -0.80
C GLU A 58 14.91 -1.85 -1.15
N ALA A 59 14.37 -3.05 -0.90
CA ALA A 59 12.95 -3.34 -1.08
C ALA A 59 12.07 -2.51 -0.12
N HIS A 60 12.45 -2.44 1.16
CA HIS A 60 11.79 -1.59 2.15
C HIS A 60 11.81 -0.12 1.74
N GLU A 61 12.97 0.40 1.31
CA GLU A 61 13.08 1.79 0.88
C GLU A 61 12.21 2.10 -0.34
N LEU A 62 12.12 1.22 -1.33
CA LEU A 62 11.21 1.40 -2.46
C LEU A 62 9.75 1.40 -2.00
N ILE A 63 9.36 0.45 -1.15
CA ILE A 63 7.99 0.38 -0.63
C ILE A 63 7.63 1.68 0.12
N ILE A 64 8.50 2.14 1.02
CA ILE A 64 8.25 3.32 1.85
C ILE A 64 8.27 4.61 1.04
N LYS A 65 9.24 4.79 0.13
CA LYS A 65 9.44 6.05 -0.59
C LYS A 65 8.58 6.17 -1.84
N GLU A 66 8.20 5.06 -2.46
CA GLU A 66 7.46 5.06 -3.73
C GLU A 66 6.04 4.52 -3.57
N LEU A 67 5.91 3.32 -3.00
CA LEU A 67 4.64 2.59 -3.01
C LEU A 67 3.63 3.14 -1.98
N LEU A 68 4.07 3.44 -0.76
CA LEU A 68 3.21 4.00 0.28
C LEU A 68 2.63 5.38 -0.12
N PRO A 69 3.41 6.33 -0.68
CA PRO A 69 2.85 7.57 -1.22
C PRO A 69 1.86 7.33 -2.35
N LEU A 70 2.14 6.39 -3.27
CA LEU A 70 1.22 6.05 -4.35
C LEU A 70 -0.11 5.49 -3.80
N LEU A 71 -0.06 4.56 -2.84
CA LEU A 71 -1.26 4.04 -2.19
C LEU A 71 -2.04 5.16 -1.47
N LYS A 72 -1.35 6.08 -0.79
CA LYS A 72 -1.97 7.26 -0.17
C LYS A 72 -2.74 8.10 -1.18
N GLU A 73 -2.19 8.32 -2.37
CA GLU A 73 -2.89 9.04 -3.45
C GLU A 73 -4.13 8.28 -3.92
N MET A 74 -4.02 6.96 -4.14
CA MET A 74 -5.12 6.12 -4.59
C MET A 74 -6.24 5.96 -3.55
N LEU A 75 -5.93 6.13 -2.26
CA LEU A 75 -6.91 6.17 -1.17
C LEU A 75 -7.80 7.43 -1.20
N ARG A 76 -7.53 8.37 -2.11
CA ARG A 76 -8.38 9.54 -2.35
C ARG A 76 -9.20 9.47 -3.64
N ASP A 77 -9.08 8.38 -4.39
CA ASP A 77 -9.73 8.16 -5.69
C ASP A 77 -11.23 7.77 -5.50
N ALA A 78 -11.88 7.26 -6.55
CA ALA A 78 -13.21 6.65 -6.52
C ALA A 78 -13.26 5.46 -5.55
N VAL A 79 -14.46 5.16 -5.05
CA VAL A 79 -14.71 4.16 -3.99
C VAL A 79 -14.03 2.82 -4.29
N GLU A 80 -14.16 2.32 -5.52
CA GLU A 80 -13.63 1.03 -5.96
C GLU A 80 -12.09 1.01 -5.93
N VAL A 81 -11.46 2.10 -6.38
CA VAL A 81 -10.00 2.26 -6.35
C VAL A 81 -9.52 2.39 -4.90
N ARG A 82 -10.24 3.16 -4.06
CA ARG A 82 -9.91 3.30 -2.64
C ARG A 82 -9.98 1.98 -1.91
N GLN A 83 -11.01 1.17 -2.13
CA GLN A 83 -11.16 -0.14 -1.50
C GLN A 83 -10.01 -1.07 -1.90
N ALA A 84 -9.68 -1.12 -3.20
CA ALA A 84 -8.53 -1.88 -3.69
C ALA A 84 -7.20 -1.40 -3.08
N ALA A 85 -6.99 -0.08 -2.99
CA ALA A 85 -5.80 0.50 -2.39
C ALA A 85 -5.72 0.22 -0.89
N ALA A 86 -6.84 0.26 -0.17
CA ALA A 86 -6.93 -0.06 1.25
C ALA A 86 -6.55 -1.52 1.52
N THR A 87 -7.05 -2.46 0.72
CA THR A 87 -6.64 -3.88 0.80
C THR A 87 -5.14 -4.05 0.55
N SER A 88 -4.60 -3.41 -0.49
CA SER A 88 -3.16 -3.45 -0.74
C SER A 88 -2.34 -2.80 0.37
N LEU A 89 -2.81 -1.72 0.99
CA LEU A 89 -2.13 -1.06 2.12
C LEU A 89 -2.04 -1.99 3.33
N ILE A 90 -3.11 -2.74 3.63
CA ILE A 90 -3.09 -3.75 4.70
C ILE A 90 -2.02 -4.79 4.40
N PHE A 91 -2.01 -5.37 3.19
CA PHE A 91 -1.00 -6.36 2.82
C PHE A 91 0.43 -5.80 2.85
N VAL A 92 0.64 -4.56 2.42
CA VAL A 92 1.96 -3.92 2.50
C VAL A 92 2.40 -3.75 3.95
N ALA A 93 1.49 -3.40 4.87
CA ALA A 93 1.84 -3.26 6.27
C ALA A 93 2.26 -4.58 6.93
N GLU A 94 1.69 -5.71 6.51
CA GLU A 94 2.10 -7.04 7.00
C GLU A 94 3.53 -7.42 6.57
N LEU A 95 4.08 -6.74 5.55
CA LEU A 95 5.45 -6.96 5.05
C LEU A 95 6.48 -6.04 5.70
N LEU A 96 6.06 -4.97 6.37
CA LEU A 96 6.95 -3.97 6.96
C LEU A 96 7.24 -4.28 8.43
N THR A 97 8.36 -3.75 8.93
CA THR A 97 8.65 -3.82 10.36
C THR A 97 7.67 -2.97 11.17
N LYS A 98 7.51 -3.28 12.46
CA LYS A 98 6.60 -2.53 13.34
C LYS A 98 6.90 -1.03 13.34
N ASP A 99 8.19 -0.67 13.39
CA ASP A 99 8.62 0.73 13.41
C ASP A 99 8.23 1.45 12.11
N GLU A 100 8.46 0.83 10.94
CA GLU A 100 8.08 1.39 9.65
C GLU A 100 6.56 1.53 9.51
N VAL A 101 5.79 0.56 10.00
CA VAL A 101 4.32 0.64 9.98
C VAL A 101 3.83 1.79 10.88
N CYS A 102 4.38 1.92 12.09
CA CYS A 102 4.06 3.04 12.99
C CYS A 102 4.46 4.40 12.40
N GLU A 103 5.63 4.48 11.78
CA GLU A 103 6.17 5.73 11.25
C GLU A 103 5.47 6.18 9.98
N HIS A 104 5.08 5.25 9.10
CA HIS A 104 4.59 5.58 7.76
C HIS A 104 3.11 5.22 7.58
N VAL A 105 2.75 3.96 7.79
CA VAL A 105 1.42 3.47 7.43
C VAL A 105 0.35 4.02 8.38
N LEU A 106 0.62 4.01 9.69
CA LEU A 106 -0.32 4.54 10.68
C LEU A 106 -0.64 6.02 10.42
N LYS A 107 0.35 6.82 10.01
CA LYS A 107 0.13 8.22 9.62
C LYS A 107 -0.82 8.36 8.43
N ILE A 108 -0.72 7.47 7.44
CA ILE A 108 -1.64 7.46 6.29
C ILE A 108 -3.07 7.18 6.77
N VAL A 109 -3.25 6.13 7.57
CA VAL A 109 -4.58 5.70 8.01
C VAL A 109 -5.23 6.73 8.95
N LEU A 110 -4.47 7.31 9.88
CA LEU A 110 -4.97 8.37 10.76
C LEU A 110 -5.39 9.60 9.97
N HIS A 111 -4.60 10.00 8.98
CA HIS A 111 -4.97 11.12 8.11
C HIS A 111 -6.29 10.87 7.38
N MET A 112 -6.52 9.66 6.86
CA MET A 112 -7.80 9.31 6.24
C MET A 112 -8.98 9.33 7.23
N ALA A 113 -8.73 8.95 8.48
CA ALA A 113 -9.77 8.90 9.50
C ALA A 113 -10.19 10.31 9.98
N HIS A 114 -9.27 11.27 9.95
CA HIS A 114 -9.47 12.60 10.51
C HIS A 114 -9.74 13.68 9.47
N ASP A 115 -9.01 13.70 8.35
CA ASP A 115 -8.91 14.89 7.48
C ASP A 115 -9.65 14.77 6.14
N ASP A 116 -10.21 13.60 5.82
CA ASP A 116 -10.82 13.30 4.53
C ASP A 116 -12.38 13.37 4.56
N THR A 117 -13.04 13.10 3.43
CA THR A 117 -14.52 13.11 3.31
C THR A 117 -15.19 11.95 4.06
N ASP A 118 -16.50 12.03 4.33
CA ASP A 118 -17.20 10.99 5.10
C ASP A 118 -17.11 9.59 4.44
N ASP A 119 -17.15 9.52 3.11
CA ASP A 119 -16.96 8.25 2.39
C ASP A 119 -15.53 7.68 2.53
N GLN A 120 -14.53 8.56 2.63
CA GLN A 120 -13.13 8.18 2.85
C GLN A 120 -12.90 7.73 4.30
N LYS A 121 -13.53 8.40 5.29
CA LYS A 121 -13.53 7.96 6.69
C LYS A 121 -14.14 6.58 6.87
N ILE A 122 -15.27 6.31 6.20
CA ILE A 122 -15.90 4.97 6.21
C ILE A 122 -14.95 3.91 5.65
N SER A 123 -14.21 4.25 4.59
CA SER A 123 -13.23 3.35 3.96
C SER A 123 -11.99 3.12 4.85
N ALA A 124 -11.67 4.06 5.76
CA ALA A 124 -10.57 3.93 6.71
C ALA A 124 -10.88 2.99 7.88
N LEU A 125 -12.15 2.85 8.28
CA LEU A 125 -12.56 1.98 9.41
C LEU A 125 -12.10 0.52 9.31
N PRO A 126 -12.29 -0.21 8.18
CA PRO A 126 -11.82 -1.60 8.07
C PRO A 126 -10.28 -1.69 8.10
N VAL A 127 -9.59 -0.68 7.55
CA VAL A 127 -8.13 -0.59 7.63
C VAL A 127 -7.73 -0.40 9.09
N LEU A 128 -8.23 0.62 9.78
CA LEU A 128 -7.99 0.85 11.20
C LEU A 128 -8.28 -0.37 12.07
N SER A 129 -9.39 -1.06 11.82
CA SER A 129 -9.77 -2.25 12.59
C SER A 129 -8.73 -3.36 12.44
N THR A 130 -8.28 -3.61 11.20
CA THR A 130 -7.25 -4.61 10.91
C THR A 130 -5.92 -4.25 11.58
N PHE A 131 -5.54 -2.97 11.51
CA PHE A 131 -4.33 -2.47 12.16
C PHE A 131 -4.45 -2.55 13.69
N PHE A 132 -5.61 -2.25 14.28
CA PHE A 132 -5.80 -2.36 15.73
C PHE A 132 -5.55 -3.78 16.26
N PHE A 133 -5.99 -4.81 15.52
CA PHE A 133 -5.66 -6.20 15.86
C PHE A 133 -4.16 -6.50 15.73
N PHE A 134 -3.49 -5.93 14.72
CA PHE A 134 -2.03 -5.98 14.58
C PHE A 134 -1.30 -5.26 15.73
N PHE A 135 -1.89 -4.18 16.24
CA PHE A 135 -1.29 -3.20 17.15
C PHE A 135 -1.82 -3.23 18.59
N SER A 136 -2.54 -4.28 19.02
CA SER A 136 -2.90 -4.46 20.44
C SER A 136 -1.68 -4.48 21.40
N PHE A 137 -0.44 -4.44 20.88
CA PHE A 137 0.82 -4.28 21.62
C PHE A 137 1.47 -2.89 21.52
N CYS A 138 0.94 -1.94 20.73
CA CYS A 138 1.54 -0.62 20.50
C CYS A 138 0.77 0.53 21.17
N CYS A 139 -0.05 0.22 22.17
CA CYS A 139 -0.82 1.19 22.97
C CYS A 139 0.03 2.17 23.81
N ALA A 140 1.34 2.30 23.57
CA ALA A 140 2.15 3.32 24.22
C ALA A 140 2.11 4.69 23.50
N PHE A 141 1.55 4.80 22.28
CA PHE A 141 1.67 6.02 21.46
C PHE A 141 0.37 6.76 21.12
N CYS A 142 -0.79 6.32 21.64
CA CYS A 142 -2.08 6.96 21.32
C CYS A 142 -2.59 7.96 22.40
N VAL A 143 -1.71 8.47 23.26
CA VAL A 143 -2.00 9.61 24.15
C VAL A 143 -0.85 10.61 24.06
N CYS A 144 -0.96 11.57 23.14
CA CYS A 144 -0.42 12.93 23.22
C CYS A 144 -1.16 13.79 22.20
#